data_AF-A0A3M2L6L0-F1
#
_entry.id   AF-A0A3M2L6L0-F1
#
_cell.length_a   1.000
_cell.length_b   1.000
_cell.length_c   1.000
_cell.angle_alpha   90.00
_cell.angle_beta   90.00
_cell.angle_gamma   90.00
#
_symmetry.space_group_name_H-M   'P 1'
#
loop_
_entity.id
_entity.type
_entity.pdbx_description
1 polymer ?
#
loop_
_entity_poly.entity_id
_entity_poly.type
_entity_poly.pdbx_seq_one_letter_code
_entity_poly.pdbx_strand_id
1 'polypeptide(L)' 'MAVEAHSHPVGELTVADAHRVMQLHTECTVEGCRNKRAAYLTLVRAGHLVPDSGRPHWLL' A
#
# COMPACT_ATOMS: atom_id res chain seq x y z
N MET A 1 -0.41 -24.83 16.51
CA MET A 1 -1.07 -23.52 16.62
C MET A 1 -0.69 -22.72 15.39
N ALA A 2 -1.61 -22.60 14.41
CA ALA A 2 -1.34 -21.86 13.19
C ALA A 2 -1.47 -20.36 13.51
N VAL A 3 -0.45 -19.58 13.20
CA VAL A 3 -0.50 -18.12 13.34
C VAL A 3 -1.47 -17.58 12.28
N GLU A 4 -2.66 -17.16 12.70
CA GLU A 4 -3.56 -16.39 11.84
C GLU A 4 -2.96 -15.00 11.60
N ALA A 5 -2.11 -14.89 10.58
CA ALA A 5 -1.46 -13.63 10.22
C ALA A 5 -2.34 -12.83 9.23
N HIS A 6 -3.54 -12.45 9.66
CA HIS A 6 -4.38 -11.46 8.96
C HIS A 6 -5.00 -10.43 9.91
N SER A 7 -4.33 -10.12 11.02
CA SER A 7 -4.69 -8.99 11.87
C SER A 7 -4.37 -7.69 11.13
N HIS A 8 -5.36 -7.15 10.42
CA HIS A 8 -5.33 -5.77 9.95
C HIS A 8 -5.09 -4.85 11.16
N PRO A 9 -4.18 -3.87 11.08
CA PRO A 9 -4.11 -2.86 12.12
C PRO A 9 -5.48 -2.16 12.21
N VAL A 10 -6.08 -2.17 13.41
CA VAL A 10 -7.28 -1.40 13.74
C VAL A 10 -6.85 0.06 13.88
N GLY A 11 -6.54 0.70 12.76
CA GLY A 11 -6.02 2.06 12.69
C GLY A 11 -5.40 2.38 11.33
N GLU A 12 -5.49 3.63 10.91
CA GLU A 12 -4.71 4.12 9.77
C GLU A 12 -3.22 3.89 10.06
N LEU A 13 -2.47 3.34 9.08
CA LEU A 13 -1.04 3.19 9.26
C LEU A 13 -0.41 4.56 9.51
N THR A 14 0.60 4.60 10.37
CA THR A 14 1.50 5.76 10.38
C THR A 14 2.22 5.84 9.04
N VAL A 15 2.70 7.03 8.67
CA VAL A 15 3.51 7.19 7.44
C VAL A 15 4.72 6.24 7.47
N ALA A 16 5.42 6.13 8.60
CA ALA A 16 6.58 5.24 8.74
C ALA A 16 6.22 3.76 8.50
N ASP A 17 5.10 3.29 9.09
CA ASP A 17 4.65 1.91 8.90
C ASP A 17 4.19 1.67 7.46
N ALA A 18 3.54 2.65 6.84
CA ALA A 18 3.15 2.57 5.43
C ALA A 18 4.38 2.44 4.52
N HIS A 19 5.45 3.21 4.75
CA HIS A 19 6.71 3.05 4.04
C HIS A 19 7.30 1.64 4.24
N ARG A 20 7.30 1.12 5.47
CA ARG A 20 7.80 -0.24 5.76
C ARG A 20 6.98 -1.31 5.05
N VAL A 21 5.65 -1.18 5.01
CA VAL A 21 4.78 -2.11 4.29
C VAL A 21 5.06 -2.07 2.79
N MET A 22 5.26 -0.90 2.20
CA MET A 22 5.62 -0.79 0.77
C MET A 22 6.95 -1.48 0.45
N GLN A 23 7.92 -1.39 1.36
CA GLN A 23 9.23 -2.05 1.24
C GLN A 23 9.17 -3.58 1.41
N LEU A 24 8.31 -4.07 2.31
CA LEU A 24 8.14 -5.52 2.52
C LEU A 24 7.32 -6.18 1.40
N HIS A 25 6.37 -5.46 0.83
CA HIS A 25 5.47 -5.94 -0.22
C HIS A 25 5.88 -5.45 -1.61
N THR A 26 7.19 -5.44 -1.91
CA THR A 26 7.72 -4.99 -3.21
C THR A 26 7.15 -5.77 -4.37
N GLU A 27 7.03 -7.09 -4.24
CA GLU A 27 6.52 -8.01 -5.27
C GLU A 27 4.99 -7.99 -5.42
N CYS A 28 4.26 -7.45 -4.45
CA CYS A 28 2.80 -7.37 -4.53
C CYS A 28 2.34 -6.20 -5.41
N THR A 29 1.20 -6.32 -6.06
CA THR A 29 0.50 -5.15 -6.65
C THR A 29 -0.37 -4.45 -5.60
N VAL A 30 -0.71 -3.19 -5.83
CA VAL A 30 -1.60 -2.41 -4.93
C VAL A 30 -3.02 -3.01 -4.94
N GLU A 31 -3.45 -3.54 -6.07
CA GLU A 31 -4.75 -4.18 -6.28
C GLU A 31 -4.80 -5.57 -5.63
N GLY A 32 -3.70 -6.32 -5.68
CA GLY A 32 -3.63 -7.71 -5.23
C GLY A 32 -3.32 -7.89 -3.74
N CYS A 33 -2.76 -6.89 -3.06
CA CYS A 33 -2.39 -6.98 -1.65
C CYS A 33 -3.08 -5.93 -0.80
N ARG A 34 -3.93 -6.37 0.15
CA ARG A 34 -4.64 -5.48 1.07
C ARG A 34 -3.72 -4.61 1.92
N ASN A 35 -2.58 -5.15 2.36
CA ASN A 35 -1.59 -4.39 3.15
C ASN A 35 -0.93 -3.31 2.31
N LYS A 36 -0.48 -3.65 1.10
CA LYS A 36 0.11 -2.68 0.16
C LYS A 36 -0.90 -1.59 -0.21
N ARG A 37 -2.18 -1.96 -0.41
CA ARG A 37 -3.26 -1.00 -0.66
C ARG A 37 -3.46 -0.03 0.50
N ALA A 38 -3.51 -0.53 1.74
CA ALA A 38 -3.67 0.32 2.91
C ALA A 38 -2.50 1.30 3.04
N ALA A 39 -1.27 0.82 2.90
CA ALA A 39 -0.08 1.67 2.92
C ALA A 39 -0.08 2.71 1.79
N TYR A 40 -0.41 2.29 0.56
CA TYR A 40 -0.54 3.19 -0.59
C TYR A 40 -1.52 4.33 -0.30
N LEU A 41 -2.74 4.01 0.16
CA LEU A 41 -3.76 5.02 0.47
C LEU A 41 -3.34 5.96 1.60
N THR A 42 -2.66 5.45 2.64
CA THR A 42 -2.09 6.27 3.71
C THR A 42 -1.09 7.28 3.15
N LEU A 43 -0.15 6.84 2.30
CA LEU A 43 0.87 7.72 1.73
C LEU A 43 0.27 8.75 0.76
N VAL A 44 -0.76 8.37 0.00
CA VAL A 44 -1.49 9.32 -0.86
C VAL A 44 -2.20 10.38 -0.03
N ARG A 45 -2.92 9.97 1.02
CA ARG A 45 -3.64 10.90 1.92
C ARG A 45 -2.68 11.85 2.64
N ALA A 46 -1.51 11.37 3.02
CA ALA A 46 -0.48 12.16 3.68
C ALA A 46 0.36 13.00 2.69
N GLY A 47 0.14 12.89 1.37
CA GLY A 47 0.86 13.65 0.34
C GLY A 47 2.28 13.15 0.03
N HIS A 48 2.65 11.95 0.51
CA HIS A 48 3.96 11.33 0.25
C HIS A 48 4.00 10.52 -1.05
N LEU A 49 2.84 10.20 -1.62
CA LEU A 49 2.70 9.48 -2.88
C LEU A 49 1.65 10.16 -3.73
N VAL A 50 2.00 10.54 -4.95
CA VAL A 50 1.02 11.02 -5.94
C VAL A 50 0.69 9.85 -6.86
N PRO A 51 -0.57 9.38 -6.90
CA PRO A 51 -0.98 8.38 -7.87
C PRO A 51 -0.57 8.83 -9.27
N ASP A 52 0.04 7.94 -10.05
CA ASP A 52 0.21 8.22 -11.47
C ASP A 52 -1.21 8.26 -12.05
N SER A 53 -1.72 9.48 -12.25
CA SER A 53 -3.09 9.77 -12.70
C SER A 53 -3.19 9.40 -14.17
N GLY A 54 -3.12 8.10 -14.44
CA GLY A 54 -3.35 7.47 -15.73
C GLY A 54 -2.64 8.17 -16.88
N ARG A 55 -1.34 7.90 -17.08
CA ARG A 55 -0.91 7.82 -18.49
C ARG A 55 -1.75 6.72 -19.12
N PRO A 56 -2.60 7.03 -20.11
CA PRO A 56 -3.26 5.97 -20.83
C PRO A 56 -2.18 5.15 -21.53
N HIS A 57 -2.11 3.86 -21.21
CA HIS A 57 -1.11 2.93 -21.73
C HIS A 57 -1.15 2.74 -23.27
N TRP A 58 -2.08 3.38 -23.98
CA TRP A 58 -2.18 3.36 -25.45
C TRP A 58 -1.43 4.52 -26.14
N LEU A 59 -0.59 5.27 -25.40
CA LEU A 59 0.35 6.25 -25.96
C LEU A 59 1.79 5.71 -26.08
N LEU A 60 1.99 4.39 -26.01
CA LEU A 60 3.25 3.69 -26.30
C LEU A 60 3.05 2.59 -27.34
#